data_AF-A0A3E0KK58-F1
#
_entry.id   AF-A0A3E0KK58-F1
#
_cell.length_a   1.000
_cell.length_b   1.000
_cell.length_c   1.000
_cell.angle_alpha   90.00
_cell.angle_beta   90.00
_cell.angle_gamma   90.00
#
_symmetry.space_group_name_H-M   'P 1'
#
loop_
_entity.id
_entity.type
_entity.pdbx_description
1 polymer ?
#
loop_
_entity_poly.entity_id
_entity_poly.type
_entity_poly.pdbx_seq_one_letter_code
_entity_poly.pdbx_strand_id
1 'polypeptide(L)'
;MRHRPRRRARVRFAAISMRPRRRWRRFAVQYGAVLVSALFCAHALLTVTAALEQLHGPAECGVPVFSAAEAGQYERWSGVAAAADLPWSAAPPPALTALWDRLGSARLVTAFRITLPNPLWNEADNVALAASLLAGTFIAPGETVSVIGLIGPLTKERGYGDGPGYADGRLVPVQAGGVCKIGTAVYNVAVYGGLTVLERHPHSMIVPYVHPGRDAAIATGHKDVRVRNDYGRPVGLWAAFADNTLFVALYGDVDAPSVRWQHEELARVPAPRERRPNPGLPAGAEQLVFAGYDGVTVRTSIIVQRPGRPPEAKLLSVDTYRPLPGVVEYGP
;
A
#
# COMPACT_ATOMS: atom_id res chain seq x y z
N MET A 1 -42.39 -60.20 -24.09
CA MET A 1 -42.40 -59.48 -25.38
C MET A 1 -40.99 -59.01 -25.69
N ARG A 2 -40.54 -59.29 -26.92
CA ARG A 2 -39.18 -59.10 -27.46
C ARG A 2 -38.91 -57.63 -27.80
N HIS A 3 -37.67 -57.16 -27.68
CA HIS A 3 -36.99 -56.49 -28.80
C HIS A 3 -35.46 -56.36 -28.60
N ARG A 4 -34.72 -56.95 -29.54
CA ARG A 4 -33.34 -56.64 -29.99
C ARG A 4 -33.47 -55.94 -31.37
N PRO A 5 -32.39 -55.49 -32.06
CA PRO A 5 -31.14 -54.85 -31.62
C PRO A 5 -30.69 -53.66 -32.54
N ARG A 6 -29.51 -53.09 -32.24
CA ARG A 6 -28.68 -52.14 -33.02
C ARG A 6 -28.44 -52.51 -34.49
N ARG A 7 -28.27 -51.50 -35.38
CA ARG A 7 -27.36 -51.55 -36.54
C ARG A 7 -26.72 -50.19 -36.89
N ARG A 8 -25.44 -50.25 -37.26
CA ARG A 8 -24.57 -49.20 -37.84
C ARG A 8 -24.67 -49.19 -39.37
N ALA A 9 -24.43 -48.05 -40.01
CA ALA A 9 -23.89 -47.92 -41.39
C ALA A 9 -23.28 -46.50 -41.50
N ARG A 10 -21.96 -46.29 -41.58
CA ARG A 10 -20.98 -46.41 -42.69
C ARG A 10 -21.28 -45.58 -43.96
N VAL A 11 -20.36 -44.64 -44.16
CA VAL A 11 -20.10 -43.67 -45.24
C VAL A 11 -19.63 -44.33 -46.55
N ARG A 12 -19.92 -43.72 -47.71
CA ARG A 12 -18.94 -43.53 -48.81
C ARG A 12 -19.37 -42.50 -49.88
N PHE A 13 -18.33 -41.75 -50.27
CA PHE A 13 -18.12 -40.70 -51.28
C PHE A 13 -18.54 -41.01 -52.73
N ALA A 14 -18.79 -39.97 -53.54
CA ALA A 14 -18.10 -39.72 -54.81
C ALA A 14 -18.33 -38.28 -55.35
N ALA A 15 -17.34 -37.78 -56.07
CA ALA A 15 -17.14 -36.40 -56.54
C ALA A 15 -17.80 -36.10 -57.90
N ILE A 16 -18.04 -34.82 -58.22
CA ILE A 16 -18.20 -34.33 -59.60
C ILE A 16 -17.47 -32.99 -59.76
N SER A 17 -16.59 -32.94 -60.78
CA SER A 17 -15.86 -31.77 -61.25
C SER A 17 -16.62 -31.07 -62.38
N MET A 18 -16.41 -29.76 -62.58
CA MET A 18 -16.10 -29.13 -63.88
C MET A 18 -16.06 -27.59 -63.76
N ARG A 19 -14.96 -26.98 -64.24
CA ARG A 19 -14.81 -25.55 -64.62
C ARG A 19 -15.19 -25.40 -66.13
N PRO A 20 -15.06 -24.21 -66.77
CA PRO A 20 -15.58 -22.87 -66.49
C PRO A 20 -16.29 -22.25 -67.72
N ARG A 21 -17.14 -21.22 -67.58
CA ARG A 21 -17.44 -20.28 -68.69
C ARG A 21 -17.55 -18.82 -68.23
N ARG A 22 -16.68 -17.99 -68.82
CA ARG A 22 -16.66 -16.52 -68.75
C ARG A 22 -17.73 -15.95 -69.69
N ARG A 23 -18.50 -14.95 -69.25
CA ARG A 23 -18.85 -13.75 -70.06
C ARG A 23 -19.55 -12.67 -69.22
N TRP A 24 -18.70 -11.84 -68.61
CA TRP A 24 -18.74 -10.38 -68.58
C TRP A 24 -19.99 -9.64 -69.11
N ARG A 25 -20.52 -8.80 -68.21
CA ARG A 25 -21.02 -7.42 -68.37
C ARG A 25 -22.49 -7.27 -67.98
N ARG A 26 -22.68 -6.72 -66.77
CA ARG A 26 -23.68 -5.72 -66.34
C ARG A 26 -23.90 -5.85 -64.83
N PHE A 27 -22.89 -5.49 -64.03
CA PHE A 27 -23.01 -5.37 -62.56
C PHE A 27 -22.00 -4.35 -62.00
N ALA A 28 -21.79 -3.26 -62.73
CA ALA A 28 -21.11 -2.08 -62.21
C ALA A 28 -22.17 -0.99 -62.14
N VAL A 29 -22.61 -0.64 -60.92
CA VAL A 29 -23.23 0.63 -60.48
C VAL A 29 -23.87 0.51 -59.08
N GLN A 30 -24.01 -0.69 -58.47
CA GLN A 30 -24.71 -0.84 -57.17
C GLN A 30 -23.92 -1.45 -56.00
N TYR A 31 -22.58 -1.36 -56.00
CA TYR A 31 -21.75 -1.80 -54.86
C TYR A 31 -20.61 -0.83 -54.49
N GLY A 32 -20.72 0.45 -54.84
CA GLY A 32 -19.72 1.48 -54.50
C GLY A 32 -19.91 2.14 -53.13
N ALA A 33 -21.10 2.04 -52.52
CA ALA A 33 -21.45 2.80 -51.31
C ALA A 33 -21.45 1.99 -50.01
N VAL A 34 -21.30 0.66 -50.06
CA VAL A 34 -21.28 -0.20 -48.85
C VAL A 34 -19.85 -0.55 -48.41
N LEU A 35 -18.84 -0.34 -49.26
CA LEU A 35 -17.44 -0.59 -48.94
C LEU A 35 -16.74 0.56 -48.20
N VAL A 36 -17.27 1.80 -48.26
CA VAL A 36 -16.66 2.96 -47.59
C VAL A 36 -16.99 3.02 -46.10
N SER A 37 -18.16 2.53 -45.66
CA SER A 37 -18.49 2.45 -44.22
C SER A 37 -17.87 1.23 -43.50
N ALA A 38 -17.56 0.15 -44.21
CA ALA A 38 -16.86 -1.00 -43.61
C ALA A 38 -15.35 -0.74 -43.43
N LEU A 39 -14.74 0.08 -44.28
CA LEU A 39 -13.33 0.50 -44.18
C LEU A 39 -13.09 1.52 -43.06
N PHE A 40 -14.07 2.39 -42.74
CA PHE A 40 -13.98 3.28 -41.58
C PHE A 40 -14.15 2.55 -40.23
N CYS A 41 -14.97 1.49 -40.16
CA CYS A 41 -15.06 0.65 -38.96
C CYS A 41 -13.81 -0.21 -38.72
N ALA A 42 -13.18 -0.72 -39.78
CA ALA A 42 -11.95 -1.51 -39.66
C ALA A 42 -10.73 -0.66 -39.27
N HIS A 43 -10.62 0.59 -39.76
CA HIS A 43 -9.57 1.50 -39.33
C HIS A 43 -9.76 1.97 -37.87
N ALA A 44 -10.99 2.23 -37.44
CA ALA A 44 -11.28 2.60 -36.04
C ALA A 44 -11.00 1.45 -35.06
N LEU A 45 -11.29 0.20 -35.41
CA LEU A 45 -10.94 -0.95 -34.56
C LEU A 45 -9.42 -1.22 -34.55
N LEU A 46 -8.72 -1.08 -35.67
CA LEU A 46 -7.27 -1.30 -35.74
C LEU A 46 -6.46 -0.18 -35.04
N THR A 47 -6.94 1.07 -35.04
CA THR A 47 -6.33 2.14 -34.25
C THR A 47 -6.59 2.00 -32.76
N VAL A 48 -7.72 1.42 -32.34
CA VAL A 48 -7.99 1.14 -30.92
C VAL A 48 -7.17 -0.05 -30.42
N THR A 49 -6.95 -1.09 -31.23
CA THR A 49 -6.04 -2.20 -30.85
C THR A 49 -4.56 -1.78 -30.85
N ALA A 50 -4.12 -0.94 -31.79
CA ALA A 50 -2.74 -0.43 -31.79
C ALA A 50 -2.47 0.60 -30.67
N ALA A 51 -3.48 1.38 -30.27
CA ALA A 51 -3.40 2.27 -29.11
C ALA A 51 -3.49 1.51 -27.77
N LEU A 52 -4.15 0.33 -27.73
CA LEU A 52 -4.19 -0.55 -26.56
C LEU A 52 -2.93 -1.42 -26.40
N GLU A 53 -2.22 -1.74 -27.50
CA GLU A 53 -0.91 -2.41 -27.46
C GLU A 53 0.24 -1.47 -27.06
N GLN A 54 0.11 -0.15 -27.24
CA GLN A 54 1.07 0.83 -26.71
C GLN A 54 0.85 1.17 -25.22
N LEU A 55 -0.26 0.74 -24.61
CA LEU A 55 -0.54 0.92 -23.19
C LEU A 55 -0.06 -0.24 -22.30
N HIS A 56 0.33 -1.37 -22.89
CA HIS A 56 0.85 -2.52 -22.16
C HIS A 56 2.17 -2.98 -22.79
N GLY A 57 3.22 -2.20 -22.55
CA GLY A 57 4.58 -2.74 -22.60
C GLY A 57 4.68 -3.98 -21.69
N PRO A 58 5.63 -4.90 -21.94
CA PRO A 58 5.87 -6.01 -21.04
C PRO A 58 6.02 -5.41 -19.65
N ALA A 59 5.29 -5.95 -18.67
CA ALA A 59 5.37 -5.52 -17.29
C ALA A 59 6.83 -5.53 -16.88
N GLU A 60 7.46 -4.35 -16.92
CA GLU A 60 8.69 -4.11 -16.23
C GLU A 60 8.33 -4.43 -14.78
N CYS A 61 8.84 -5.55 -14.28
CA CYS A 61 8.96 -5.78 -12.85
C CYS A 61 9.98 -4.76 -12.31
N GLY A 62 9.70 -3.48 -12.51
CA GLY A 62 10.34 -2.37 -11.84
C GLY A 62 9.79 -2.36 -10.43
N VAL A 63 10.34 -3.21 -9.58
CA VAL A 63 10.33 -2.92 -8.15
C VAL A 63 10.93 -1.51 -8.06
N PRO A 64 10.22 -0.51 -7.50
CA PRO A 64 10.76 0.83 -7.43
C PRO A 64 12.16 0.75 -6.82
N VAL A 65 13.16 1.21 -7.56
CA VAL A 65 14.52 1.34 -7.05
C VAL A 65 14.47 2.46 -6.03
N PHE A 66 14.16 2.12 -4.80
CA PHE A 66 14.28 3.04 -3.69
C PHE A 66 15.77 3.24 -3.46
N SER A 67 16.31 4.34 -3.98
CA SER A 67 17.66 4.80 -3.68
C SER A 67 17.75 5.29 -2.23
N ALA A 68 18.96 5.61 -1.77
CA ALA A 68 19.18 6.27 -0.48
C ALA A 68 18.19 7.43 -0.31
N ALA A 69 17.58 7.53 0.88
CA ALA A 69 16.43 8.41 1.11
C ALA A 69 16.65 9.81 0.53
N GLU A 70 15.94 10.13 -0.56
CA GLU A 70 16.03 11.47 -1.17
C GLU A 70 15.48 12.50 -0.19
N ALA A 71 16.03 13.73 -0.21
CA ALA A 71 15.52 14.80 0.64
C ALA A 71 14.02 15.01 0.36
N GLY A 72 13.19 14.92 1.40
CA GLY A 72 11.73 15.03 1.26
C GLY A 72 11.00 13.72 0.90
N GLN A 73 11.71 12.58 0.75
CA GLN A 73 11.08 11.30 0.42
C GLN A 73 10.00 10.93 1.43
N TYR A 74 10.30 11.04 2.72
CA TYR A 74 9.38 10.61 3.77
C TYR A 74 8.17 11.54 3.89
N GLU A 75 8.34 12.84 3.67
CA GLU A 75 7.30 13.87 3.69
C GLU A 75 6.33 13.69 2.51
N ARG A 76 6.83 13.20 1.38
CA ARG A 76 6.00 12.81 0.24
C ARG A 76 5.05 11.68 0.62
N TRP A 77 5.58 10.62 1.24
CA TRP A 77 4.81 9.41 1.54
C TRP A 77 4.06 9.43 2.86
N SER A 78 4.46 10.26 3.83
CA SER A 78 3.80 10.31 5.13
C SER A 78 3.93 11.67 5.79
N GLY A 79 3.00 11.98 6.69
CA GLY A 79 3.02 13.25 7.39
C GLY A 79 1.73 13.55 8.12
N VAL A 80 1.73 14.65 8.87
CA VAL A 80 0.50 15.20 9.44
C VAL A 80 -0.42 15.60 8.30
N ALA A 81 -1.69 15.21 8.38
CA ALA A 81 -2.72 15.58 7.40
C ALA A 81 -3.55 16.76 7.92
N ALA A 82 -3.83 17.74 7.07
CA ALA A 82 -4.74 18.82 7.42
C ALA A 82 -6.19 18.31 7.45
N ALA A 83 -7.05 18.97 8.22
CA ALA A 83 -8.46 18.59 8.32
C ALA A 83 -9.18 18.57 6.96
N ALA A 84 -8.82 19.49 6.06
CA ALA A 84 -9.39 19.59 4.72
C ALA A 84 -9.01 18.40 3.82
N ASP A 85 -7.83 17.79 4.05
CA ASP A 85 -7.31 16.69 3.24
C ASP A 85 -7.87 15.32 3.66
N LEU A 86 -8.66 15.26 4.72
CA LEU A 86 -9.26 14.02 5.18
C LEU A 86 -10.39 13.59 4.22
N PRO A 87 -10.47 12.32 3.83
CA PRO A 87 -11.45 11.87 2.82
C PRO A 87 -12.91 11.98 3.30
N TRP A 88 -13.13 12.16 4.60
CA TRP A 88 -14.44 12.37 5.22
C TRP A 88 -14.69 13.83 5.66
N SER A 89 -13.83 14.78 5.24
CA SER A 89 -13.90 16.19 5.68
C SER A 89 -15.18 16.89 5.19
N ALA A 90 -15.58 16.63 3.95
CA ALA A 90 -16.78 17.22 3.34
C ALA A 90 -18.06 16.46 3.69
N ALA A 91 -17.97 15.13 3.83
CA ALA A 91 -19.11 14.24 4.08
C ALA A 91 -18.73 13.16 5.10
N PRO A 92 -18.82 13.44 6.40
CA PRO A 92 -18.50 12.46 7.44
C PRO A 92 -19.52 11.30 7.42
N PRO A 93 -19.06 10.03 7.47
CA PRO A 93 -19.96 8.90 7.51
C PRO A 93 -20.72 8.84 8.85
N PRO A 94 -21.93 8.23 8.90
CA PRO A 94 -22.74 8.15 10.13
C PRO A 94 -22.01 7.53 11.34
N ALA A 95 -21.11 6.59 11.10
CA ALA A 95 -20.31 5.99 12.17
C ALA A 95 -19.30 6.97 12.79
N LEU A 96 -18.77 7.92 12.01
CA LEU A 96 -17.90 8.98 12.53
C LEU A 96 -18.72 10.01 13.32
N THR A 97 -19.90 10.41 12.84
CA THR A 97 -20.77 11.31 13.59
C THR A 97 -21.20 10.67 14.93
N ALA A 98 -21.51 9.38 14.92
CA ALA A 98 -21.80 8.64 16.16
C ALA A 98 -20.60 8.60 17.13
N LEU A 99 -19.37 8.52 16.62
CA LEU A 99 -18.18 8.66 17.47
C LEU A 99 -18.09 10.08 18.07
N TRP A 100 -18.31 11.13 17.27
CA TRP A 100 -18.31 12.51 17.76
C TRP A 100 -19.37 12.76 18.84
N ASP A 101 -20.58 12.22 18.66
CA ASP A 101 -21.65 12.31 19.66
C ASP A 101 -21.24 11.65 20.97
N ARG A 102 -20.62 10.47 20.92
CA ARG A 102 -20.08 9.77 22.10
C ARG A 102 -18.95 10.53 22.78
N LEU A 103 -18.11 11.23 22.01
CA LEU A 103 -17.04 12.08 22.53
C LEU A 103 -17.58 13.42 23.08
N GLY A 104 -18.79 13.82 22.69
CA GLY A 104 -19.31 15.16 22.88
C GLY A 104 -18.53 16.23 22.09
N SER A 105 -17.81 15.84 21.03
CA SER A 105 -16.98 16.76 20.24
C SER A 105 -16.60 16.18 18.87
N ALA A 106 -16.69 17.03 17.85
CA ALA A 106 -16.17 16.77 16.50
C ALA A 106 -14.78 17.36 16.26
N ARG A 107 -14.13 17.90 17.29
CA ARG A 107 -12.82 18.56 17.19
C ARG A 107 -11.75 17.54 16.79
N LEU A 108 -11.11 17.80 15.64
CA LEU A 108 -9.90 17.09 15.23
C LEU A 108 -8.73 17.54 16.11
N VAL A 109 -8.06 16.58 16.74
CA VAL A 109 -6.84 16.82 17.53
C VAL A 109 -5.62 16.79 16.61
N THR A 110 -5.48 15.72 15.83
CA THR A 110 -4.43 15.55 14.81
C THR A 110 -4.82 14.45 13.84
N ALA A 111 -4.21 14.44 12.66
CA ALA A 111 -4.29 13.32 11.73
C ALA A 111 -2.93 13.03 11.11
N PHE A 112 -2.71 11.78 10.73
CA PHE A 112 -1.51 11.32 10.05
C PHE A 112 -1.88 10.51 8.81
N ARG A 113 -1.15 10.72 7.71
CA ARG A 113 -1.31 9.98 6.46
C ARG A 113 -0.09 9.15 6.12
N ILE A 114 -0.32 8.03 5.43
CA ILE A 114 0.71 7.22 4.78
C ILE A 114 0.20 6.82 3.39
N THR A 115 0.87 7.27 2.33
CA THR A 115 0.56 7.00 0.93
C THR A 115 1.34 5.78 0.44
N LEU A 116 0.65 4.88 -0.26
CA LEU A 116 1.16 3.65 -0.86
C LEU A 116 1.18 3.86 -2.37
N PRO A 117 2.28 4.36 -2.98
CA PRO A 117 2.27 4.67 -4.41
C PRO A 117 1.95 3.45 -5.28
N ASN A 118 2.56 2.32 -4.95
CA ASN A 118 2.49 1.08 -5.70
C ASN A 118 2.22 -0.07 -4.72
N PRO A 119 0.98 -0.23 -4.23
CA PRO A 119 0.66 -1.30 -3.30
C PRO A 119 0.92 -2.66 -3.97
N LEU A 120 1.54 -3.58 -3.25
CA LEU A 120 1.89 -4.91 -3.79
C LEU A 120 0.95 -5.99 -3.27
N TRP A 121 0.56 -6.93 -4.14
CA TRP A 121 -0.33 -8.04 -3.77
C TRP A 121 -1.61 -7.53 -3.07
N ASN A 122 -1.94 -8.02 -1.88
CA ASN A 122 -3.11 -7.61 -1.10
C ASN A 122 -2.83 -6.45 -0.13
N GLU A 123 -1.74 -5.67 -0.32
CA GLU A 123 -1.37 -4.61 0.61
C GLU A 123 -2.48 -3.59 0.86
N ALA A 124 -3.09 -3.09 -0.22
CA ALA A 124 -4.16 -2.11 -0.14
C ALA A 124 -5.36 -2.66 0.63
N ASP A 125 -5.80 -3.88 0.31
CA ASP A 125 -6.94 -4.54 0.96
C ASP A 125 -6.67 -4.82 2.44
N ASN A 126 -5.46 -5.27 2.77
CA ASN A 126 -5.03 -5.49 4.15
C ASN A 126 -5.06 -4.20 4.98
N VAL A 127 -4.54 -3.10 4.43
CA VAL A 127 -4.53 -1.79 5.09
C VAL A 127 -5.96 -1.24 5.20
N ALA A 128 -6.79 -1.38 4.18
CA ALA A 128 -8.18 -0.95 4.20
C ALA A 128 -9.00 -1.72 5.25
N LEU A 129 -8.83 -3.05 5.32
CA LEU A 129 -9.48 -3.90 6.33
C LEU A 129 -9.08 -3.45 7.73
N ALA A 130 -7.78 -3.34 8.01
CA ALA A 130 -7.30 -2.93 9.33
C ALA A 130 -7.73 -1.49 9.70
N ALA A 131 -7.77 -0.57 8.72
CA ALA A 131 -8.29 0.78 8.94
C ALA A 131 -9.78 0.77 9.30
N SER A 132 -10.59 -0.07 8.65
CA SER A 132 -12.02 -0.18 8.96
C SER A 132 -12.29 -0.74 10.36
N LEU A 133 -11.44 -1.65 10.85
CA LEU A 133 -11.51 -2.18 12.22
C LEU A 133 -11.05 -1.18 13.28
N LEU A 134 -10.12 -0.28 12.93
CA LEU A 134 -9.65 0.79 13.81
C LEU A 134 -10.68 1.93 13.95
N ALA A 135 -11.46 2.17 12.90
CA ALA A 135 -12.39 3.29 12.82
C ALA A 135 -13.51 3.20 13.86
N GLY A 136 -13.74 4.28 14.61
CA GLY A 136 -14.78 4.35 15.63
C GLY A 136 -14.33 3.95 17.03
N THR A 137 -13.02 3.74 17.22
CA THR A 137 -12.46 3.42 18.55
C THR A 137 -12.66 4.60 19.49
N PHE A 138 -13.36 4.37 20.59
CA PHE A 138 -13.50 5.31 21.70
C PHE A 138 -12.51 4.94 22.80
N ILE A 139 -11.81 5.92 23.36
CA ILE A 139 -10.76 5.71 24.38
C ILE A 139 -11.07 6.60 25.59
N ALA A 140 -11.51 5.99 26.68
CA ALA A 140 -11.82 6.66 27.93
C ALA A 140 -10.56 7.25 28.61
N PRO A 141 -10.73 8.22 29.54
CA PRO A 141 -9.64 8.68 30.39
C PRO A 141 -8.94 7.52 31.11
N GLY A 142 -7.61 7.46 31.02
CA GLY A 142 -6.77 6.41 31.60
C GLY A 142 -6.78 5.07 30.84
N GLU A 143 -7.63 4.91 29.84
CA GLU A 143 -7.74 3.66 29.07
C GLU A 143 -6.51 3.47 28.17
N THR A 144 -6.06 2.21 28.09
CA THR A 144 -5.02 1.77 27.16
C THR A 144 -5.64 0.94 26.06
N VAL A 145 -5.34 1.29 24.81
CA VAL A 145 -5.71 0.49 23.64
C VAL A 145 -4.50 -0.19 23.02
N SER A 146 -4.74 -1.37 22.44
CA SER A 146 -3.79 -2.21 21.73
C SER A 146 -4.16 -2.21 20.25
N VAL A 147 -3.23 -1.87 19.35
CA VAL A 147 -3.52 -1.86 17.91
C VAL A 147 -3.86 -3.26 17.42
N ILE A 148 -3.09 -4.28 17.78
CA ILE A 148 -3.41 -5.69 17.46
C ILE A 148 -4.74 -6.11 18.10
N GLY A 149 -5.03 -5.66 19.32
CA GLY A 149 -6.30 -5.92 19.99
C GLY A 149 -7.51 -5.35 19.24
N LEU A 150 -7.36 -4.18 18.60
CA LEU A 150 -8.41 -3.53 17.81
C LEU A 150 -8.60 -4.19 16.44
N ILE A 151 -7.51 -4.44 15.71
CA ILE A 151 -7.58 -4.96 14.32
C ILE A 151 -7.61 -6.50 14.26
N GLY A 152 -7.47 -7.16 15.41
CA GLY A 152 -7.48 -8.61 15.57
C GLY A 152 -6.22 -9.31 15.05
N PRO A 153 -6.20 -10.65 15.10
CA PRO A 153 -5.10 -11.46 14.58
C PRO A 153 -4.88 -11.24 13.08
N LEU A 154 -3.62 -11.14 12.68
CA LEU A 154 -3.19 -10.88 11.31
C LEU A 154 -3.18 -12.18 10.49
N THR A 155 -4.37 -12.78 10.28
CA THR A 155 -4.52 -14.09 9.64
C THR A 155 -5.48 -14.12 8.45
N LYS A 156 -5.31 -15.12 7.58
CA LYS A 156 -6.16 -15.33 6.40
C LYS A 156 -7.62 -15.55 6.76
N GLU A 157 -7.89 -16.24 7.86
CA GLU A 157 -9.25 -16.49 8.38
C GLU A 157 -9.95 -15.20 8.81
N ARG A 158 -9.18 -14.16 9.15
CA ARG A 158 -9.68 -12.82 9.49
C ARG A 158 -9.79 -11.90 8.26
N GLY A 159 -9.49 -12.41 7.07
CA GLY A 159 -9.58 -11.67 5.80
C GLY A 159 -8.27 -11.04 5.34
N TYR A 160 -7.16 -11.25 6.06
CA TYR A 160 -5.86 -10.71 5.64
C TYR A 160 -5.21 -11.58 4.56
N GLY A 161 -4.92 -10.99 3.40
CA GLY A 161 -4.20 -11.64 2.31
C GLY A 161 -2.68 -11.54 2.43
N ASP A 162 -1.97 -12.19 1.49
CA ASP A 162 -0.53 -12.07 1.38
C ASP A 162 -0.16 -10.68 0.80
N GLY A 163 0.73 -9.96 1.47
CA GLY A 163 1.18 -8.62 1.13
C GLY A 163 2.70 -8.49 1.29
N PRO A 164 3.29 -7.30 1.13
CA PRO A 164 4.73 -7.14 1.21
C PRO A 164 5.28 -7.32 2.62
N GLY A 165 6.35 -8.07 2.71
CA GLY A 165 7.20 -8.20 3.89
C GLY A 165 8.64 -8.51 3.49
N TYR A 166 9.51 -8.59 4.49
CA TYR A 166 10.90 -8.92 4.26
C TYR A 166 11.25 -10.29 4.84
N ALA A 167 11.90 -11.13 4.04
CA ALA A 167 12.50 -12.39 4.47
C ALA A 167 13.86 -12.55 3.78
N ASP A 168 14.88 -12.99 4.52
CA ASP A 168 16.23 -13.25 4.00
C ASP A 168 16.82 -12.11 3.14
N GLY A 169 16.59 -10.87 3.57
CA GLY A 169 17.08 -9.69 2.86
C GLY A 169 16.37 -9.39 1.54
N ARG A 170 15.17 -9.95 1.32
CA ARG A 170 14.38 -9.78 0.10
C ARG A 170 12.94 -9.37 0.42
N LEU A 171 12.32 -8.63 -0.50
CA LEU A 171 10.89 -8.36 -0.47
C LEU A 171 10.14 -9.61 -0.94
N VAL A 172 9.29 -10.17 -0.07
CA VAL A 172 8.53 -11.39 -0.34
C VAL A 172 7.06 -11.20 0.09
N PRO A 173 6.12 -11.97 -0.48
CA PRO A 173 4.78 -12.06 0.07
C PRO A 173 4.80 -12.68 1.47
N VAL A 174 4.22 -11.98 2.44
CA VAL A 174 3.97 -12.47 3.80
C VAL A 174 2.50 -12.27 4.15
N GLN A 175 1.96 -13.15 4.99
CA GLN A 175 0.60 -13.03 5.49
C GLN A 175 0.38 -11.67 6.17
N ALA A 176 -0.72 -10.99 5.83
CA ALA A 176 -1.07 -9.66 6.31
C ALA A 176 0.03 -8.60 6.05
N GLY A 177 0.84 -8.78 5.02
CA GLY A 177 1.88 -7.83 4.66
C GLY A 177 1.29 -6.45 4.38
N GLY A 178 2.04 -5.41 4.79
CA GLY A 178 1.60 -4.00 4.73
C GLY A 178 0.93 -3.45 5.99
N VAL A 179 0.34 -4.29 6.84
CA VAL A 179 -0.48 -3.85 7.99
C VAL A 179 0.32 -3.05 9.04
N CYS A 180 1.66 -3.16 9.08
CA CYS A 180 2.51 -2.32 9.93
C CYS A 180 2.34 -0.80 9.71
N LYS A 181 1.78 -0.38 8.56
CA LYS A 181 1.41 1.03 8.32
C LYS A 181 0.35 1.52 9.30
N ILE A 182 -0.56 0.66 9.75
CA ILE A 182 -1.56 0.98 10.79
C ILE A 182 -0.86 1.29 12.11
N GLY A 183 0.03 0.40 12.56
CA GLY A 183 0.82 0.60 13.78
C GLY A 183 1.64 1.90 13.71
N THR A 184 2.29 2.15 12.58
CA THR A 184 3.05 3.38 12.33
C THR A 184 2.16 4.63 12.40
N ALA A 185 1.00 4.60 11.74
CA ALA A 185 0.08 5.73 11.73
C ALA A 185 -0.47 6.02 13.12
N VAL A 186 -0.92 4.99 13.86
CA VAL A 186 -1.39 5.15 15.25
C VAL A 186 -0.28 5.66 16.16
N TYR A 187 0.95 5.16 16.03
CA TYR A 187 2.09 5.67 16.80
C TYR A 187 2.34 7.17 16.57
N ASN A 188 2.37 7.60 15.31
CA ASN A 188 2.58 9.02 14.99
C ASN A 188 1.40 9.87 15.48
N VAL A 189 0.14 9.43 15.26
CA VAL A 189 -1.06 10.10 15.77
C VAL A 189 -1.03 10.21 17.30
N ALA A 190 -0.61 9.17 18.01
CA ALA A 190 -0.50 9.17 19.45
C ALA A 190 0.54 10.19 19.94
N VAL A 191 1.71 10.24 19.29
CA VAL A 191 2.76 11.21 19.63
C VAL A 191 2.29 12.65 19.39
N TYR A 192 1.78 12.97 18.20
CA TYR A 192 1.25 14.31 17.89
C TYR A 192 0.03 14.68 18.75
N GLY A 193 -0.83 13.69 19.05
CA GLY A 193 -2.03 13.85 19.86
C GLY A 193 -1.76 13.90 21.36
N GLY A 194 -0.51 13.74 21.80
CA GLY A 194 -0.11 13.78 23.20
C GLY A 194 -0.57 12.59 24.05
N LEU A 195 -0.92 11.46 23.42
CA LEU A 195 -1.18 10.19 24.10
C LEU A 195 0.13 9.56 24.56
N THR A 196 0.07 8.75 25.62
CA THR A 196 1.25 8.03 26.11
C THR A 196 1.43 6.74 25.35
N VAL A 197 2.55 6.59 24.65
CA VAL A 197 2.95 5.34 24.00
C VAL A 197 3.58 4.42 25.06
N LEU A 198 2.92 3.31 25.36
CA LEU A 198 3.36 2.31 26.33
C LEU A 198 4.16 1.18 25.69
N GLU A 199 3.88 0.89 24.42
CA GLU A 199 4.60 -0.11 23.64
C GLU A 199 4.74 0.37 22.20
N ARG A 200 5.95 0.26 21.67
CA ARG A 200 6.27 0.44 20.25
C ARG A 200 7.55 -0.32 19.95
N HIS A 201 7.59 -0.97 18.79
CA HIS A 201 8.77 -1.67 18.29
C HIS A 201 9.17 -1.13 16.93
N PRO A 202 10.45 -0.87 16.63
CA PRO A 202 10.89 -0.57 15.28
C PRO A 202 10.80 -1.81 14.39
N HIS A 203 10.78 -1.58 13.08
CA HIS A 203 11.13 -2.60 12.10
C HIS A 203 12.60 -2.99 12.25
N SER A 204 12.94 -4.20 11.79
CA SER A 204 14.33 -4.67 11.85
C SER A 204 15.21 -4.09 10.73
N MET A 205 14.60 -3.49 9.71
CA MET A 205 15.21 -2.84 8.55
C MET A 205 14.42 -1.56 8.26
N ILE A 206 15.05 -0.61 7.57
CA ILE A 206 14.39 0.65 7.21
C ILE A 206 13.16 0.36 6.33
N VAL A 207 12.09 1.10 6.57
CA VAL A 207 10.90 1.11 5.73
C VAL A 207 10.86 2.39 4.87
N PRO A 208 10.39 2.33 3.61
CA PRO A 208 10.47 3.47 2.70
C PRO A 208 9.45 4.58 2.95
N TYR A 209 8.45 4.33 3.79
CA TYR A 209 7.25 5.17 3.89
C TYR A 209 7.26 6.14 5.08
N VAL A 210 8.22 6.05 5.99
CA VAL A 210 8.34 6.96 7.14
C VAL A 210 9.81 7.05 7.58
N HIS A 211 10.19 8.19 8.15
CA HIS A 211 11.55 8.39 8.64
C HIS A 211 11.95 7.33 9.70
N PRO A 212 13.20 6.83 9.69
CA PRO A 212 13.71 5.96 10.76
C PRO A 212 13.47 6.56 12.15
N GLY A 213 13.01 5.73 13.08
CA GLY A 213 12.62 6.12 14.43
C GLY A 213 11.16 6.54 14.58
N ARG A 214 10.43 6.72 13.46
CA ARG A 214 9.00 7.05 13.45
C ARG A 214 8.09 5.90 13.02
N ASP A 215 8.67 4.79 12.60
CA ASP A 215 7.95 3.56 12.25
C ASP A 215 7.51 2.80 13.49
N ALA A 216 6.48 1.97 13.37
CA ALA A 216 6.12 1.00 14.40
C ALA A 216 5.67 -0.31 13.76
N ALA A 217 6.39 -1.39 14.07
CA ALA A 217 6.11 -2.74 13.62
C ALA A 217 5.12 -3.43 14.57
N ILE A 218 4.20 -4.19 14.01
CA ILE A 218 3.23 -5.01 14.74
C ILE A 218 3.24 -6.43 14.19
N ALA A 219 3.04 -7.40 15.08
CA ALA A 219 3.02 -8.83 14.77
C ALA A 219 2.23 -9.55 15.86
N THR A 220 1.17 -10.27 15.48
CA THR A 220 0.30 -10.98 16.42
C THR A 220 1.13 -11.87 17.37
N GLY A 221 0.93 -11.68 18.69
CA GLY A 221 1.64 -12.44 19.74
C GLY A 221 3.07 -11.99 20.04
N HIS A 222 3.65 -11.04 19.30
CA HIS A 222 5.06 -10.67 19.42
C HIS A 222 5.33 -9.17 19.54
N LYS A 223 4.65 -8.33 18.75
CA LYS A 223 4.84 -6.88 18.71
C LYS A 223 3.51 -6.16 18.63
N ASP A 224 3.34 -5.13 19.43
CA ASP A 224 2.14 -4.30 19.39
C ASP A 224 2.49 -2.80 19.47
N VAL A 225 1.48 -1.97 19.18
CA VAL A 225 1.48 -0.55 19.53
C VAL A 225 0.39 -0.35 20.57
N ARG A 226 0.81 0.04 21.78
CA ARG A 226 -0.11 0.28 22.89
C ARG A 226 -0.04 1.73 23.30
N VAL A 227 -1.21 2.38 23.34
CA VAL A 227 -1.30 3.81 23.66
C VAL A 227 -2.35 4.04 24.73
N ARG A 228 -2.08 4.98 25.63
CA ARG A 228 -2.95 5.34 26.74
C ARG A 228 -3.42 6.78 26.63
N ASN A 229 -4.70 6.99 26.88
CA ASN A 229 -5.28 8.31 26.99
C ASN A 229 -5.03 8.89 28.38
N ASP A 230 -4.06 9.81 28.50
CA ASP A 230 -3.74 10.49 29.76
C ASP A 230 -4.55 11.80 29.97
N TYR A 231 -5.45 12.14 29.04
CA TYR A 231 -6.35 13.27 29.24
C TYR A 231 -7.46 12.90 30.23
N GLY A 232 -7.97 13.91 30.95
CA GLY A 232 -9.16 13.76 31.80
C GLY A 232 -10.48 13.66 31.01
N ARG A 233 -10.43 13.51 29.69
CA ARG A 233 -11.57 13.47 28.76
C ARG A 233 -11.37 12.37 27.72
N PRO A 234 -12.44 11.79 27.16
CA PRO A 234 -12.31 10.76 26.15
C PRO A 234 -11.75 11.33 24.84
N VAL A 235 -11.08 10.47 24.10
CA VAL A 235 -10.62 10.71 22.72
C VAL A 235 -11.06 9.55 21.83
N GLY A 236 -11.05 9.73 20.51
CA GLY A 236 -11.43 8.67 19.59
C GLY A 236 -10.52 8.57 18.38
N LEU A 237 -10.25 7.34 17.93
CA LEU A 237 -9.53 7.09 16.69
C LEU A 237 -10.52 6.84 15.56
N TRP A 238 -10.24 7.50 14.44
CA TRP A 238 -10.91 7.25 13.17
C TRP A 238 -9.88 6.94 12.10
N ALA A 239 -10.18 6.05 11.17
CA ALA A 239 -9.29 5.71 10.08
C ALA A 239 -10.06 5.40 8.80
N ALA A 240 -9.43 5.66 7.66
CA ALA A 240 -9.89 5.17 6.38
C ALA A 240 -8.71 4.97 5.43
N PHE A 241 -8.91 4.15 4.42
CA PHE A 241 -8.01 4.03 3.29
C PHE A 241 -8.73 4.53 2.04
N ALA A 242 -8.18 5.57 1.40
CA ALA A 242 -8.75 6.18 0.21
C ALA A 242 -7.61 6.65 -0.71
N ASP A 243 -7.76 6.47 -2.02
CA ASP A 243 -6.79 6.89 -3.03
C ASP A 243 -5.35 6.43 -2.71
N ASN A 244 -5.23 5.13 -2.40
CA ASN A 244 -3.98 4.50 -1.97
C ASN A 244 -3.31 5.15 -0.76
N THR A 245 -4.05 5.89 0.06
CA THR A 245 -3.54 6.59 1.23
C THR A 245 -4.31 6.16 2.47
N LEU A 246 -3.58 5.70 3.47
CA LEU A 246 -4.07 5.46 4.82
C LEU A 246 -4.13 6.80 5.55
N PHE A 247 -5.29 7.11 6.14
CA PHE A 247 -5.48 8.22 7.06
C PHE A 247 -5.88 7.68 8.43
N VAL A 248 -5.24 8.17 9.48
CA VAL A 248 -5.64 7.92 10.87
C VAL A 248 -5.73 9.27 11.58
N ALA A 249 -6.83 9.50 12.28
CA ALA A 249 -7.14 10.75 12.97
C ALA A 249 -7.51 10.48 14.44
N LEU A 250 -7.12 11.43 15.30
CA LEU A 250 -7.54 11.50 16.68
C LEU A 250 -8.54 12.64 16.84
N TYR A 251 -9.70 12.35 17.41
CA TYR A 251 -10.74 13.30 17.75
C TYR A 251 -10.89 13.43 19.26
N GLY A 252 -11.30 14.60 19.73
CA GLY A 252 -11.55 14.86 21.14
C GLY A 252 -11.40 16.33 21.50
N ASP A 253 -12.07 16.72 22.58
CA ASP A 253 -12.00 18.08 23.13
C ASP A 253 -10.86 18.19 24.16
N VAL A 254 -9.64 18.05 23.65
CA VAL A 254 -8.39 18.03 24.42
C VAL A 254 -7.35 18.95 23.80
N ASP A 255 -6.53 19.57 24.63
CA ASP A 255 -5.42 20.42 24.21
C ASP A 255 -4.15 19.59 23.97
N ALA A 256 -3.98 19.13 22.72
CA ALA A 256 -2.78 18.44 22.32
C ALA A 256 -1.55 19.37 22.28
N PRO A 257 -0.35 18.82 22.56
CA PRO A 257 0.88 19.58 22.44
C PRO A 257 1.23 19.87 20.98
N SER A 258 2.03 20.91 20.75
CA SER A 258 2.84 20.99 19.54
C SER A 258 4.05 20.06 19.70
N VAL A 259 4.33 19.26 18.67
CA VAL A 259 5.43 18.29 18.68
C VAL A 259 6.35 18.53 17.48
N ARG A 260 7.64 18.68 17.77
CA ARG A 260 8.70 18.72 16.75
C ARG A 260 9.63 17.53 16.94
N TRP A 261 9.75 16.69 15.92
CA TRP A 261 10.68 15.57 15.91
C TRP A 261 12.13 16.03 15.78
N GLN A 262 13.03 15.28 16.41
CA GLN A 262 14.47 15.42 16.29
C GLN A 262 15.05 14.02 16.10
N HIS A 263 15.93 13.89 15.10
CA HIS A 263 16.59 12.65 14.77
C HIS A 263 18.09 12.90 14.70
N GLU A 264 18.86 12.03 15.33
CA GLU A 264 20.32 12.04 15.31
C GLU A 264 20.78 10.66 14.84
N GLU A 265 21.44 10.61 13.70
CA GLU A 265 22.09 9.39 13.22
C GLU A 265 23.35 9.13 14.03
N LEU A 266 23.37 8.02 14.75
CA LEU A 266 24.49 7.61 15.60
C LEU A 266 25.47 6.71 14.85
N ALA A 267 24.98 5.92 13.89
CA ALA A 267 25.79 5.01 13.10
C ALA A 267 25.12 4.69 11.76
N ARG A 268 25.96 4.36 10.76
CA ARG A 268 25.55 3.90 9.44
C ARG A 268 26.40 2.72 9.01
N VAL A 269 25.74 1.70 8.48
CA VAL A 269 26.37 0.47 7.98
C VAL A 269 25.96 0.32 6.51
N PRO A 270 26.90 0.48 5.55
CA PRO A 270 26.59 0.37 4.14
C PRO A 270 25.91 -0.96 3.78
N ALA A 271 24.93 -0.91 2.89
CA ALA A 271 24.30 -2.12 2.37
C ALA A 271 25.30 -2.96 1.55
N PRO A 272 25.42 -4.28 1.81
CA PRO A 272 26.18 -5.15 0.91
C PRO A 272 25.45 -5.28 -0.43
N ARG A 273 26.17 -5.69 -1.48
CA ARG A 273 25.60 -5.95 -2.81
C ARG A 273 25.68 -7.43 -3.13
N GLU A 274 24.54 -8.02 -3.46
CA GLU A 274 24.43 -9.36 -4.01
C GLU A 274 24.49 -9.29 -5.53
N ARG A 275 25.43 -10.04 -6.14
CA ARG A 275 25.52 -10.18 -7.60
C ARG A 275 24.86 -11.48 -8.05
N ARG A 276 23.98 -11.42 -9.04
CA ARG A 276 23.26 -12.58 -9.57
C ARG A 276 23.42 -12.69 -11.09
N PRO A 277 23.68 -13.88 -11.65
CA PRO A 277 23.70 -14.05 -13.09
C PRO A 277 22.29 -13.90 -13.67
N ASN A 278 22.15 -13.16 -14.76
CA ASN A 278 20.93 -13.05 -15.55
C ASN A 278 21.26 -13.32 -17.03
N PRO A 279 20.96 -14.53 -17.55
CA PRO A 279 21.18 -14.89 -18.95
C PRO A 279 20.40 -14.04 -19.97
N GLY A 280 19.42 -13.25 -19.53
CA GLY A 280 18.71 -12.28 -20.36
C GLY A 280 19.48 -10.98 -20.60
N LEU A 281 20.57 -10.73 -19.87
CA LEU A 281 21.45 -9.58 -20.08
C LEU A 281 22.59 -9.91 -21.05
N PRO A 282 23.02 -8.96 -21.91
CA PRO A 282 24.24 -9.12 -22.69
C PRO A 282 25.44 -9.44 -21.81
N ALA A 283 26.36 -10.28 -22.29
CA ALA A 283 27.55 -10.67 -21.53
C ALA A 283 28.32 -9.45 -21.01
N GLY A 284 28.57 -9.40 -19.69
CA GLY A 284 29.23 -8.29 -19.01
C GLY A 284 28.37 -7.05 -18.74
N ALA A 285 27.14 -6.98 -19.26
CA ALA A 285 26.20 -5.92 -18.88
C ALA A 285 25.70 -6.13 -17.45
N GLU A 286 25.52 -5.05 -16.70
CA GLU A 286 24.96 -5.07 -15.34
C GLU A 286 23.65 -4.28 -15.28
N GLN A 287 22.73 -4.75 -14.45
CA GLN A 287 21.47 -4.09 -14.15
C GLN A 287 21.27 -4.01 -12.64
N LEU A 288 21.08 -2.80 -12.10
CA LEU A 288 20.67 -2.63 -10.71
C LEU A 288 19.18 -2.98 -10.58
N VAL A 289 18.89 -4.09 -9.91
CA VAL A 289 17.50 -4.53 -9.65
C VAL A 289 16.96 -3.83 -8.41
N PHE A 290 17.81 -3.68 -7.39
CA PHE A 290 17.43 -3.09 -6.12
C PHE A 290 18.64 -2.44 -5.45
N ALA A 291 18.55 -1.17 -5.06
CA ALA A 291 19.69 -0.44 -4.48
C ALA A 291 20.12 -0.97 -3.10
N GLY A 292 19.20 -1.61 -2.36
CA GLY A 292 19.41 -1.90 -0.94
C GLY A 292 19.15 -0.68 -0.07
N TYR A 293 19.21 -0.88 1.24
CA TYR A 293 19.22 0.22 2.21
C TYR A 293 20.34 0.01 3.20
N ASP A 294 21.10 1.07 3.46
CA ASP A 294 22.06 1.05 4.55
C ASP A 294 21.36 0.76 5.87
N GLY A 295 22.07 0.06 6.75
CA GLY A 295 21.69 -0.01 8.15
C GLY A 295 21.98 1.32 8.81
N VAL A 296 21.13 1.71 9.75
CA VAL A 296 21.30 2.95 10.51
C VAL A 296 20.93 2.72 11.97
N THR A 297 21.63 3.41 12.87
CA THR A 297 21.20 3.58 14.25
C THR A 297 20.80 5.03 14.45
N VAL A 298 19.55 5.27 14.88
CA VAL A 298 19.01 6.62 15.02
C VAL A 298 18.49 6.82 16.44
N ARG A 299 18.94 7.89 17.09
CA ARG A 299 18.34 8.42 18.31
C ARG A 299 17.20 9.33 17.92
N THR A 300 16.02 9.06 18.46
CA THR A 300 14.80 9.83 18.18
C THR A 300 14.30 10.49 19.46
N SER A 301 14.17 11.80 19.40
CA SER A 301 13.58 12.63 20.44
C SER A 301 12.50 13.53 19.86
N ILE A 302 11.69 14.11 20.73
CA ILE A 302 10.71 15.13 20.39
C ILE A 302 10.88 16.33 21.32
N ILE A 303 10.65 17.52 20.77
CA ILE A 303 10.38 18.70 21.57
C ILE A 303 8.87 18.87 21.66
N VAL A 304 8.34 18.80 22.89
CA VAL A 304 6.92 18.86 23.20
C VAL A 304 6.63 20.21 23.85
N GLN A 305 5.73 20.96 23.24
CA GLN A 305 5.26 22.24 23.74
C GLN A 305 3.77 22.11 24.11
N ARG A 306 3.48 21.99 25.41
CA ARG A 306 2.10 22.01 25.92
C ARG A 306 1.65 23.45 26.17
N PRO A 307 0.35 23.77 26.03
CA PRO A 307 -0.15 25.11 26.36
C PRO A 307 0.23 25.52 27.79
N GLY A 308 0.79 26.72 27.95
CA GLY A 308 1.16 27.27 29.26
C GLY A 308 2.38 26.62 29.96
N ARG A 309 3.11 25.71 29.31
CA ARG A 309 4.35 25.10 29.85
C ARG A 309 5.55 25.43 28.96
N PRO A 310 6.78 25.46 29.47
CA PRO A 310 7.96 25.58 28.60
C PRO A 310 8.11 24.35 27.68
N PRO A 311 8.82 24.47 26.54
CA PRO A 311 9.12 23.32 25.69
C PRO A 311 9.97 22.31 26.44
N GLU A 312 9.64 21.03 26.31
CA GLU A 312 10.35 19.92 26.94
C GLU A 312 10.93 18.98 25.88
N ALA A 313 12.21 18.64 26.02
CA ALA A 313 12.83 17.61 25.19
C ALA A 313 12.59 16.23 25.81
N LYS A 314 12.02 15.31 25.04
CA LYS A 314 11.75 13.93 25.45
C LYS A 314 12.43 12.96 24.50
N LEU A 315 13.30 12.10 25.03
CA LEU A 315 13.83 10.95 24.31
C LEU A 315 12.70 9.92 24.11
N LEU A 316 12.54 9.41 22.89
CA LEU A 316 11.58 8.36 22.57
C LEU A 316 12.26 7.00 22.43
N SER A 317 13.33 6.92 21.63
CA SER A 317 14.01 5.66 21.34
C SER A 317 15.43 5.86 20.82
N VAL A 318 16.21 4.77 20.85
CA VAL A 318 17.39 4.58 20.02
C VAL A 318 17.16 3.30 19.23
N ASP A 319 16.93 3.43 17.93
CA ASP A 319 16.54 2.32 17.07
C ASP A 319 17.69 1.91 16.15
N THR A 320 17.90 0.61 15.98
CA THR A 320 18.90 0.06 15.07
C THR A 320 18.23 -0.75 13.98
N TYR A 321 18.50 -0.37 12.74
CA TYR A 321 18.00 -0.99 11.52
C TYR A 321 19.15 -1.69 10.81
N ARG A 322 18.96 -2.95 10.46
CA ARG A 322 19.95 -3.72 9.71
C ARG A 322 19.99 -3.28 8.25
N PRO A 323 21.17 -3.34 7.60
CA PRO A 323 21.25 -3.12 6.16
C PRO A 323 20.43 -4.17 5.42
N LEU A 324 19.75 -3.72 4.37
CA LEU A 324 19.08 -4.57 3.40
C LEU A 324 19.97 -4.66 2.14
N PRO A 325 20.47 -5.84 1.75
CA PRO A 325 21.36 -5.96 0.60
C PRO A 325 20.74 -5.43 -0.70
N GLY A 326 21.54 -4.71 -1.48
CA GLY A 326 21.21 -4.39 -2.87
C GLY A 326 21.41 -5.60 -3.78
N VAL A 327 20.71 -5.62 -4.91
CA VAL A 327 20.78 -6.69 -5.92
C VAL A 327 21.21 -6.09 -7.25
N VAL A 328 22.32 -6.60 -7.79
CA VAL A 328 22.80 -6.31 -9.14
C VAL A 328 22.79 -7.61 -9.94
N GLU A 329 22.14 -7.59 -11.08
CA GLU A 329 22.17 -8.68 -12.04
C GLU A 329 23.25 -8.44 -13.10
N TYR A 330 23.90 -9.49 -13.59
CA TYR A 330 24.91 -9.38 -14.65
C TYR A 330 24.75 -10.47 -15.73
N GLY A 331 25.04 -10.13 -16.98
CA GLY A 331 25.10 -11.09 -18.08
C GLY A 331 26.34 -11.98 -17.94
N PRO A 332 26.18 -13.31 -17.80
CA PRO A 332 27.27 -14.24 -17.52
C PRO A 332 28.26 -14.41 -18.68
#